data_AF-A0A817XQY8-F1
#
_entry.id   AF-A0A817XQY8-F1
#
_cell.length_a   1.000
_cell.length_b   1.000
_cell.length_c   1.000
_cell.angle_alpha   90.00
_cell.angle_beta   90.00
_cell.angle_gamma   90.00
#
_symmetry.space_group_name_H-M   'P 1'
#
loop_
_entity.id
_entity.type
_entity.pdbx_description
1 polymer ?
#
loop_
_entity_poly.entity_id
_entity_poly.type
_entity_poly.pdbx_seq_one_letter_code
_entity_poly.pdbx_strand_id
1 'polypeptide(L)'
;MNKILRCKIPIAFGQIFGLISHMIICFAAIDQCISSSMHERRQGINLKCMKRLIIISIFISILHGIPFLVFYNVQKLSGTNTTTCRPNDNHALFSKYVVYVGFPIIDVFLPISIMSVYGLLAFRNVRTMTKRKVHIIRLRLEQQLTAMVLMKILGVCITIIPFLIVYIIRFTISWRNNNPIVEEQFRLVNSVFTILFLVNYA
;
A
#
# COMPACT_ATOMS: atom_id res chain seq x y z
N MET A 1 -6.95 3.37 30.20
CA MET A 1 -6.16 3.20 28.96
C MET A 1 -6.27 4.47 28.12
N ASN A 2 -5.15 5.10 27.81
CA ASN A 2 -5.11 6.47 27.28
C ASN A 2 -5.79 6.57 25.90
N LYS A 3 -6.88 7.35 25.78
CA LYS A 3 -7.67 7.50 24.52
C LYS A 3 -6.79 7.92 23.34
N ILE A 4 -5.76 8.72 23.63
CA ILE A 4 -4.76 9.21 22.68
C ILE A 4 -3.92 8.05 22.11
N LEU A 5 -3.43 7.15 22.96
CA LEU A 5 -2.64 5.98 22.52
C LEU A 5 -3.47 5.03 21.66
N ARG A 6 -4.74 4.79 22.03
CA ARG A 6 -5.67 3.98 21.22
C ARG A 6 -5.95 4.56 19.83
N CYS A 7 -5.78 5.87 19.65
CA CYS A 7 -5.95 6.57 18.37
C CYS A 7 -4.66 6.50 17.52
N LYS A 8 -3.51 6.83 18.11
CA LYS A 8 -2.24 6.93 17.38
C LYS A 8 -1.65 5.59 16.95
N ILE A 9 -1.67 4.59 17.84
CA ILE A 9 -0.99 3.31 17.64
C ILE A 9 -1.54 2.58 16.39
N PRO A 10 -2.85 2.32 16.25
CA PRO A 10 -3.36 1.56 15.10
C PRO A 10 -3.07 2.23 13.76
N ILE A 11 -3.08 3.58 13.73
CA ILE A 11 -2.79 4.34 12.51
C ILE A 11 -1.33 4.20 12.13
N ALA A 12 -0.41 4.44 13.06
CA ALA A 12 1.01 4.33 12.78
C ALA A 12 1.41 2.90 12.38
N PHE A 13 0.92 1.89 13.11
CA PHE A 13 1.19 0.49 12.75
C PHE A 13 0.54 0.11 11.41
N GLY A 14 -0.66 0.60 11.12
CA GLY A 14 -1.30 0.40 9.82
C GLY A 14 -0.46 0.95 8.67
N GLN A 15 0.13 2.13 8.84
CA GLN A 15 1.03 2.76 7.86
C GLN A 15 2.34 1.97 7.72
N ILE A 16 2.97 1.60 8.82
CA ILE A 16 4.24 0.84 8.82
C ILE A 16 4.05 -0.52 8.14
N PHE A 17 3.08 -1.32 8.59
CA PHE A 17 2.86 -2.66 8.07
C PHE A 17 2.26 -2.64 6.66
N GLY A 18 1.39 -1.67 6.37
CA GLY A 18 0.87 -1.46 5.02
C GLY A 18 2.00 -1.20 4.02
N LEU A 19 2.90 -0.27 4.33
CA LEU A 19 4.03 0.04 3.46
C LEU A 19 5.02 -1.13 3.33
N ILE A 20 5.33 -1.83 4.44
CA ILE A 20 6.17 -3.04 4.39
C ILE A 20 5.56 -4.10 3.46
N SER A 21 4.27 -4.37 3.59
CA SER A 21 3.56 -5.35 2.74
C SER A 21 3.66 -4.98 1.25
N HIS A 22 3.36 -3.73 0.91
CA HIS A 22 3.48 -3.24 -0.46
C HIS A 22 4.90 -3.38 -1.01
N MET A 23 5.92 -3.02 -0.21
CA MET A 23 7.32 -3.11 -0.63
C MET A 23 7.77 -4.57 -0.82
N ILE A 24 7.31 -5.50 0.03
CA ILE A 24 7.57 -6.93 -0.16
C ILE A 24 6.99 -7.42 -1.49
N ILE A 25 5.76 -7.02 -1.82
CA ILE A 25 5.15 -7.42 -3.10
C ILE A 25 5.90 -6.78 -4.29
N CYS A 26 6.33 -5.53 -4.17
CA CYS A 26 7.19 -4.88 -5.16
C CYS A 26 8.50 -5.66 -5.37
N PHE A 27 9.18 -6.03 -4.28
CA PHE A 27 10.41 -6.82 -4.34
C PHE A 27 10.17 -8.21 -4.92
N ALA A 28 9.04 -8.85 -4.62
CA ALA A 28 8.66 -10.12 -5.23
C ALA A 28 8.45 -9.99 -6.75
N ALA A 29 7.80 -8.91 -7.20
CA ALA A 29 7.63 -8.66 -8.63
C ALA A 29 8.97 -8.39 -9.34
N ILE A 30 9.87 -7.64 -8.72
CA ILE A 30 11.22 -7.38 -9.23
C ILE A 30 12.04 -8.68 -9.30
N ASP A 31 12.03 -9.46 -8.21
CA ASP A 31 12.72 -10.75 -8.14
C ASP A 31 12.21 -11.69 -9.24
N GLN A 32 10.90 -11.80 -9.40
CA GLN A 32 10.26 -12.61 -10.45
C GLN A 32 10.61 -12.12 -11.87
N CYS A 33 10.71 -10.80 -12.07
CA CYS A 33 11.12 -10.23 -13.36
C CYS A 33 12.57 -10.59 -13.70
N ILE A 34 13.46 -10.56 -12.71
CA ILE A 34 14.89 -10.83 -12.93
C ILE A 34 15.15 -12.34 -13.02
N SER A 35 14.49 -13.16 -12.20
CA SER A 35 14.62 -14.63 -12.22
C SER A 35 14.18 -15.26 -13.54
N SER A 36 13.15 -14.66 -14.17
CA SER A 36 12.62 -15.05 -15.48
C SER A 36 13.42 -14.47 -16.66
N SER A 37 14.34 -13.54 -16.41
CA SER A 37 15.17 -12.92 -17.45
C SER A 37 16.39 -13.78 -17.86
N MET A 38 17.21 -13.28 -18.79
CA MET A 38 18.37 -14.02 -19.33
C MET A 38 19.37 -14.44 -18.25
N HIS A 39 20.15 -15.49 -18.54
CA HIS A 39 21.03 -16.17 -17.59
C HIS A 39 21.98 -15.22 -16.83
N GLU A 40 22.53 -14.21 -17.51
CA GLU A 40 23.44 -13.22 -16.90
C GLU A 40 22.75 -12.33 -15.86
N ARG A 41 21.52 -11.86 -16.13
CA ARG A 41 20.74 -11.06 -15.18
C ARG A 41 20.29 -11.87 -13.98
N ARG A 42 20.05 -13.17 -14.16
CA ARG A 42 19.70 -14.11 -13.08
C ARG A 42 20.81 -14.28 -12.05
N GLN A 43 22.08 -14.21 -12.47
CA GLN A 43 23.23 -14.31 -11.57
C GLN A 43 23.49 -13.03 -10.75
N GLY A 44 22.90 -11.90 -11.17
CA GLY A 44 23.07 -10.61 -10.50
C GLY A 44 22.28 -10.45 -9.19
N ILE A 45 21.24 -11.26 -8.95
CA ILE A 45 20.53 -11.24 -7.67
C ILE A 45 21.29 -12.10 -6.66
N ASN A 46 21.94 -11.41 -5.73
CA ASN A 46 22.48 -12.03 -4.54
C ASN A 46 21.43 -11.97 -3.43
N LEU A 47 21.18 -13.09 -2.75
CA LEU A 47 20.33 -13.16 -1.55
C LEU A 47 20.74 -12.12 -0.50
N LYS A 48 22.04 -11.79 -0.40
CA LYS A 48 22.56 -10.75 0.48
C LYS A 48 22.02 -9.35 0.11
N CYS A 49 21.89 -9.07 -1.19
CA CYS A 49 21.36 -7.78 -1.67
C CYS A 49 19.86 -7.65 -1.33
N MET A 50 19.07 -8.68 -1.62
CA MET A 50 17.63 -8.68 -1.30
C MET A 50 17.38 -8.52 0.21
N LYS A 51 18.16 -9.21 1.05
CA LYS A 51 18.09 -9.03 2.51
C LYS A 51 18.37 -7.59 2.93
N ARG A 52 19.38 -6.94 2.35
CA ARG A 52 19.69 -5.52 2.62
C ARG A 52 18.55 -4.60 2.19
N LEU A 53 17.96 -4.82 1.01
CA LEU A 53 16.82 -4.02 0.52
C LEU A 53 15.59 -4.14 1.43
N ILE A 54 15.27 -5.35 1.90
CA ILE A 54 14.16 -5.58 2.84
C ILE A 54 14.42 -4.83 4.16
N ILE A 55 15.63 -4.94 4.72
CA ILE A 55 15.99 -4.24 5.97
C ILE A 55 15.88 -2.72 5.79
N ILE A 56 16.42 -2.18 4.70
CA ILE A 56 16.32 -0.74 4.39
C ILE A 56 14.85 -0.32 4.26
N SER A 57 14.02 -1.13 3.57
CA SER A 57 12.59 -0.86 3.43
C SER A 57 11.88 -0.84 4.77
N ILE A 58 12.20 -1.74 5.70
CA ILE A 58 11.61 -1.74 7.05
C ILE A 58 11.96 -0.45 7.78
N PHE A 59 13.22 -0.01 7.72
CA PHE A 59 13.62 1.26 8.34
C PHE A 59 12.91 2.47 7.72
N ILE A 60 12.77 2.51 6.40
CA ILE A 60 12.02 3.57 5.70
C ILE A 60 10.54 3.56 6.13
N SER A 61 9.91 2.40 6.22
CA SER A 61 8.52 2.27 6.66
C SER A 61 8.33 2.74 8.10
N ILE A 62 9.23 2.37 9.01
CA ILE A 62 9.21 2.85 10.41
C ILE A 62 9.36 4.37 10.44
N LEU A 63 10.34 4.91 9.71
CA LEU A 63 10.59 6.35 9.65
C LEU A 63 9.38 7.11 9.10
N HIS A 64 8.72 6.56 8.07
CA HIS A 64 7.50 7.12 7.51
C HIS A 64 6.31 7.05 8.48
N GLY A 65 6.23 6.02 9.33
CA GLY A 65 5.19 5.86 10.35
C GLY A 65 5.31 6.80 11.56
N ILE A 66 6.51 7.30 11.88
CA ILE A 66 6.74 8.19 13.03
C ILE A 66 5.88 9.47 12.98
N PRO A 67 5.81 10.22 11.87
CA PRO A 67 4.92 11.37 11.75
C PRO A 67 3.46 11.08 12.14
N PHE A 68 2.94 9.88 11.86
CA PHE A 68 1.58 9.49 12.24
C PHE A 68 1.43 9.35 13.76
N LEU A 69 2.46 8.90 14.48
CA LEU A 69 2.44 8.89 15.95
C LEU A 69 2.45 10.32 16.53
N VAL A 70 3.19 11.23 15.92
CA VAL A 70 3.36 12.60 16.43
C VAL A 70 2.12 13.44 16.16
N PHE A 71 1.67 13.49 14.91
CA PHE A 71 0.71 14.49 14.44
C PHE A 71 -0.76 14.04 14.48
N TYR A 72 -1.08 12.76 14.68
CA TYR A 72 -2.47 12.36 14.90
C TYR A 72 -2.92 12.68 16.32
N ASN A 73 -4.17 13.13 16.47
CA ASN A 73 -4.77 13.33 17.77
C ASN A 73 -6.27 13.05 17.77
N VAL A 74 -6.81 12.86 18.97
CA VAL A 74 -8.25 12.74 19.19
C VAL A 74 -8.84 14.14 19.12
N GLN A 75 -9.74 14.38 18.18
CA GLN A 75 -10.42 15.66 17.98
C GLN A 75 -11.94 15.47 18.01
N LYS A 76 -12.67 16.47 18.49
CA LYS A 76 -14.13 16.47 18.44
C LYS A 76 -14.57 16.90 17.04
N LEU A 77 -15.57 16.22 16.47
CA LEU A 77 -16.19 16.66 15.23
C LEU A 77 -16.98 17.95 15.52
N SER A 78 -16.86 18.94 14.63
CA SER A 78 -17.63 20.18 14.76
C SER A 78 -19.12 19.88 14.75
N GLY A 79 -19.85 20.33 15.78
CA GLY A 79 -21.30 20.15 15.88
C GLY A 79 -21.76 18.80 16.45
N THR A 80 -20.85 17.91 16.88
CA THR A 80 -21.22 16.66 17.56
C THR A 80 -20.38 16.42 18.82
N ASN A 81 -20.88 15.54 19.70
CA ASN A 81 -20.10 15.02 20.84
C ASN A 81 -19.23 13.82 20.46
N THR A 82 -19.08 13.50 19.17
CA THR A 82 -18.29 12.36 18.70
C THR A 82 -16.83 12.76 18.51
N THR A 83 -15.92 11.91 18.97
CA THR A 83 -14.48 12.11 18.81
C THR A 83 -13.94 11.21 17.71
N THR A 84 -13.16 11.78 16.79
CA THR A 84 -12.48 11.02 15.73
C THR A 84 -10.96 11.21 15.82
N CYS A 85 -10.22 10.25 15.29
CA CYS A 85 -8.77 10.31 15.22
C CYS A 85 -8.37 10.85 13.86
N ARG A 86 -7.80 12.07 13.82
CA ARG A 86 -7.43 12.75 12.58
C ARG A 86 -6.12 13.54 12.74
N PRO A 87 -5.42 13.88 11.63
CA PRO A 87 -4.26 14.75 11.69
C PRO A 87 -4.59 16.04 12.44
N ASN A 88 -3.68 16.51 13.29
CA ASN A 88 -3.86 17.73 14.07
C ASN A 88 -4.07 18.95 13.15
N ASP A 89 -5.18 19.67 13.34
CA ASP A 89 -5.53 20.84 12.51
C ASP A 89 -4.48 21.95 12.62
N ASN A 90 -3.75 22.02 13.76
CA ASN A 90 -2.63 22.96 13.95
C ASN A 90 -1.46 22.74 12.97
N HIS A 91 -1.38 21.57 12.32
CA HIS A 91 -0.33 21.23 11.36
C HIS A 91 -0.92 20.97 9.97
N ALA A 92 -1.45 22.02 9.35
CA ALA A 92 -2.04 21.97 8.01
C ALA A 92 -1.11 21.36 6.94
N LEU A 93 0.21 21.51 7.07
CA LEU A 93 1.19 20.90 6.18
C LEU A 93 1.16 19.37 6.24
N PHE A 94 1.08 18.78 7.44
CA PHE A 94 1.04 17.33 7.58
C PHE A 94 -0.29 16.75 7.08
N SER A 95 -1.41 17.43 7.34
CA SER A 95 -2.71 17.03 6.81
C SER A 95 -2.72 17.00 5.28
N LYS A 96 -2.18 18.04 4.63
CA LYS A 96 -1.99 18.07 3.17
C LYS A 96 -1.05 16.96 2.68
N TYR A 97 0.05 16.74 3.39
CA TYR A 97 0.99 15.66 3.05
C TYR A 97 0.29 14.30 3.03
N VAL A 98 -0.43 13.93 4.08
CA VAL A 98 -1.12 12.63 4.17
C VAL A 98 -2.12 12.46 3.03
N VAL A 99 -2.88 13.51 2.72
CA VAL A 99 -3.98 13.43 1.75
C VAL A 99 -3.51 13.42 0.31
N TYR A 100 -2.49 14.22 -0.03
CA TYR A 100 -2.09 14.42 -1.42
C TYR A 100 -0.85 13.62 -1.81
N VAL A 101 0.02 13.31 -0.85
CA VAL A 101 1.33 12.69 -1.12
C VAL A 101 1.47 11.34 -0.44
N GLY A 102 1.32 11.27 0.88
CA GLY A 102 1.50 10.05 1.66
C GLY A 102 0.60 8.93 1.15
N PHE A 103 -0.72 9.11 1.29
CA PHE A 103 -1.64 8.04 0.93
C PHE A 103 -1.72 7.79 -0.59
N PRO A 104 -1.96 8.79 -1.47
CA PRO A 104 -2.15 8.50 -2.90
C PRO A 104 -0.86 8.13 -3.62
N ILE A 105 0.26 8.79 -3.31
CA ILE A 105 1.49 8.65 -4.09
C ILE A 105 2.37 7.57 -3.49
N ILE A 106 2.66 7.66 -2.19
CA ILE A 106 3.61 6.75 -1.52
C ILE A 106 2.98 5.39 -1.28
N ASP A 107 1.76 5.33 -0.72
CA ASP A 107 1.14 4.05 -0.35
C ASP A 107 0.47 3.33 -1.54
N VAL A 108 0.02 4.07 -2.55
CA VAL A 108 -0.79 3.51 -3.64
C VAL A 108 -0.08 3.57 -4.99
N PHE A 109 0.15 4.76 -5.53
CA PHE A 109 0.60 4.91 -6.91
C PHE A 109 1.99 4.31 -7.15
N LEU A 110 2.95 4.57 -6.24
CA LEU A 110 4.32 4.12 -6.40
C LEU A 110 4.43 2.57 -6.32
N PRO A 111 3.85 1.89 -5.32
CA PRO A 111 3.85 0.43 -5.29
C PRO A 111 3.14 -0.20 -6.49
N ILE A 112 1.95 0.28 -6.85
CA ILE A 112 1.19 -0.26 -7.99
C ILE A 112 1.96 -0.09 -9.30
N SER A 113 2.61 1.06 -9.48
CA SER A 113 3.40 1.33 -10.69
C SER A 113 4.58 0.37 -10.80
N ILE A 114 5.34 0.19 -9.72
CA ILE A 114 6.47 -0.75 -9.66
C ILE A 114 5.98 -2.18 -9.92
N MET A 115 4.98 -2.63 -9.16
CA MET A 115 4.43 -3.97 -9.30
C MET A 115 3.91 -4.23 -10.72
N SER A 116 3.21 -3.27 -11.32
CA SER A 116 2.66 -3.41 -12.68
C SER A 116 3.76 -3.51 -13.73
N VAL A 117 4.76 -2.63 -13.68
CA VAL A 117 5.88 -2.63 -14.64
C VAL A 117 6.66 -3.95 -14.56
N TYR A 118 7.09 -4.35 -13.36
CA TYR A 118 7.88 -5.56 -13.18
C TYR A 118 7.06 -6.85 -13.35
N GLY A 119 5.79 -6.85 -12.92
CA GLY A 119 4.88 -7.98 -13.13
C GLY A 119 4.59 -8.25 -14.61
N LEU A 120 4.37 -7.20 -15.41
CA LEU A 120 4.18 -7.33 -16.86
C LEU A 120 5.46 -7.79 -17.56
N LEU A 121 6.63 -7.27 -17.16
CA LEU A 121 7.91 -7.72 -17.68
C LEU A 121 8.18 -9.20 -17.36
N ALA A 122 7.92 -9.62 -16.12
CA ALA A 122 8.00 -11.02 -15.70
C ALA A 122 7.09 -11.92 -16.54
N PHE A 123 5.84 -11.50 -16.77
CA PHE A 123 4.89 -12.24 -17.60
C PHE A 123 5.39 -12.40 -19.05
N ARG A 124 5.92 -11.33 -19.65
CA ARG A 124 6.51 -11.38 -21.00
C ARG A 124 7.71 -12.31 -21.05
N ASN A 125 8.56 -12.30 -20.03
CA ASN A 125 9.74 -13.15 -19.94
C ASN A 125 9.33 -14.64 -19.86
N VAL A 126 8.40 -14.99 -18.97
CA VAL A 126 7.90 -16.38 -18.82
C VAL A 126 7.27 -16.88 -20.12
N ARG A 127 6.46 -16.05 -20.80
CA ARG A 127 5.86 -16.41 -22.11
C ARG A 127 6.93 -16.67 -23.17
N THR A 128 8.06 -15.95 -23.10
CA THR A 128 9.20 -16.16 -23.99
C THR A 128 9.95 -17.44 -23.64
N MET A 129 10.08 -17.79 -22.35
CA MET A 129 10.68 -19.06 -21.91
C MET A 129 9.89 -20.28 -22.37
N THR A 130 8.55 -20.22 -22.38
CA THR A 130 7.72 -21.31 -22.92
C THR A 130 8.07 -21.65 -24.36
N LYS A 131 8.48 -20.67 -25.17
CA LYS A 131 8.89 -20.88 -26.56
C LYS A 131 10.27 -21.52 -26.71
N ARG A 132 11.13 -21.47 -25.68
CA ARG A 132 12.56 -21.86 -25.74
C ARG A 132 12.88 -23.26 -25.20
N LYS A 133 11.89 -24.17 -25.08
CA LYS A 133 12.08 -25.57 -24.61
C LYS A 133 12.83 -25.68 -23.27
N VAL A 134 12.49 -24.85 -22.28
CA VAL A 134 12.99 -24.97 -20.90
C VAL A 134 12.36 -26.20 -20.22
N HIS A 135 13.05 -26.82 -19.25
CA HIS A 135 12.51 -27.92 -18.45
C HIS A 135 11.10 -27.62 -17.91
N ILE A 136 10.18 -28.55 -18.14
CA ILE A 136 8.74 -28.41 -17.85
C ILE A 136 8.47 -28.08 -16.39
N ILE A 137 9.19 -28.70 -15.45
CA ILE A 137 9.01 -28.49 -14.00
C ILE A 137 9.33 -27.04 -13.62
N ARG A 138 10.46 -26.52 -14.09
CA ARG A 138 10.86 -25.14 -13.82
C ARG A 138 9.89 -24.14 -14.44
N LEU A 139 9.42 -24.41 -15.66
CA LEU A 139 8.45 -23.54 -16.32
C LEU A 139 7.14 -23.45 -15.53
N ARG A 140 6.62 -24.57 -15.02
CA ARG A 140 5.39 -24.57 -14.20
C ARG A 140 5.54 -23.76 -12.92
N LEU A 141 6.68 -23.89 -12.22
CA LEU A 141 6.96 -23.12 -11.01
C LEU A 141 6.97 -21.61 -11.28
N GLU A 142 7.69 -21.17 -12.33
CA GLU A 142 7.76 -19.75 -12.73
C GLU A 142 6.40 -19.20 -13.17
N GLN A 143 5.60 -20.00 -13.88
CA GLN A 143 4.23 -19.65 -14.27
C GLN A 143 3.33 -19.48 -13.04
N GLN A 144 3.41 -20.39 -12.07
CA GLN A 144 2.62 -20.31 -10.84
C GLN A 144 2.99 -19.08 -10.00
N LEU A 145 4.29 -18.82 -9.81
CA LEU A 145 4.78 -17.64 -9.08
C LEU A 145 4.36 -16.34 -9.78
N THR A 146 4.52 -16.26 -11.10
CA THR A 146 4.10 -15.08 -11.87
C THR A 146 2.59 -14.87 -11.82
N ALA A 147 1.79 -15.95 -11.91
CA ALA A 147 0.34 -15.88 -11.79
C ALA A 147 -0.08 -15.39 -10.39
N MET A 148 0.57 -15.87 -9.33
CA MET A 148 0.33 -15.41 -7.96
C MET A 148 0.58 -13.91 -7.80
N VAL A 149 1.71 -13.41 -8.32
CA VAL A 149 2.05 -11.97 -8.28
C VAL A 149 1.04 -11.15 -9.06
N LEU A 150 0.67 -11.56 -10.28
CA LEU A 150 -0.33 -10.86 -11.09
C LEU A 150 -1.71 -10.81 -10.43
N MET A 151 -2.15 -11.92 -9.82
CA MET A 151 -3.41 -11.96 -9.08
C MET A 151 -3.40 -11.01 -7.88
N LYS A 152 -2.28 -10.91 -7.17
CA LYS A 152 -2.13 -9.93 -6.09
C LYS A 152 -2.14 -8.49 -6.60
N ILE A 153 -1.51 -8.19 -7.74
CA ILE A 153 -1.58 -6.87 -8.39
C ILE A 153 -3.03 -6.50 -8.72
N LEU A 154 -3.77 -7.42 -9.35
CA LEU A 154 -5.18 -7.19 -9.70
C LEU A 154 -6.05 -6.99 -8.45
N GLY A 155 -5.85 -7.82 -7.42
CA GLY A 155 -6.57 -7.68 -6.15
C GLY A 155 -6.33 -6.32 -5.48
N VAL A 156 -5.07 -5.89 -5.44
CA VAL A 156 -4.65 -4.56 -4.95
C VAL A 156 -5.34 -3.47 -5.76
N CYS A 157 -5.32 -3.51 -7.08
CA CYS A 157 -5.99 -2.50 -7.92
C CYS A 157 -7.50 -2.42 -7.66
N ILE A 158 -8.19 -3.57 -7.61
CA ILE A 158 -9.65 -3.63 -7.44
C ILE A 158 -10.10 -3.09 -6.08
N THR A 159 -9.28 -3.23 -5.05
CA THR A 159 -9.65 -2.88 -3.67
C THR A 159 -9.13 -1.51 -3.24
N ILE A 160 -7.91 -1.14 -3.62
CA ILE A 160 -7.25 0.10 -3.19
C ILE A 160 -7.72 1.30 -4.01
N ILE A 161 -7.97 1.15 -5.32
CA ILE A 161 -8.41 2.27 -6.16
C ILE A 161 -9.76 2.82 -5.70
N PRO A 162 -10.81 1.99 -5.45
CA PRO A 162 -12.08 2.49 -4.92
C PRO A 162 -11.93 3.14 -3.55
N PHE A 163 -11.10 2.57 -2.67
CA PHE A 163 -10.81 3.15 -1.36
C PHE A 163 -10.17 4.54 -1.50
N LEU A 164 -9.19 4.71 -2.39
CA LEU A 164 -8.54 5.98 -2.65
C LEU A 164 -9.53 7.04 -3.15
N ILE A 165 -10.42 6.67 -4.08
CA ILE A 165 -11.45 7.58 -4.61
C ILE A 165 -12.36 8.06 -3.47
N VAL A 166 -12.90 7.14 -2.66
CA VAL A 166 -13.76 7.48 -1.52
C VAL A 166 -13.03 8.35 -0.50
N TYR A 167 -11.76 8.04 -0.23
CA TYR A 167 -10.92 8.79 0.70
C TYR A 167 -10.73 10.25 0.25
N ILE A 168 -10.39 10.48 -1.02
CA ILE A 168 -10.21 11.83 -1.59
C ILE A 168 -11.54 12.61 -1.58
N ILE A 169 -12.64 11.96 -1.98
CA ILE A 169 -13.97 12.58 -1.98
C ILE A 169 -14.35 13.02 -0.57
N ARG A 170 -14.20 12.13 0.43
CA ARG A 170 -14.50 12.44 1.83
C ARG A 170 -13.68 13.62 2.32
N PHE A 171 -12.38 13.63 2.05
CA PHE A 171 -11.53 14.74 2.48
C PHE A 171 -11.95 16.07 1.85
N THR A 172 -12.26 16.05 0.54
CA THR A 172 -12.69 17.25 -0.20
C THR A 172 -14.01 17.80 0.32
N ILE A 173 -14.96 16.91 0.64
CA ILE A 173 -16.27 17.28 1.19
C ILE A 173 -16.14 17.78 2.63
N SER A 174 -15.37 17.10 3.49
CA SER A 174 -15.14 17.49 4.87
C SER A 174 -14.50 18.88 4.97
N TRP A 175 -13.61 19.22 4.03
CA TRP A 175 -13.03 20.57 3.94
C TRP A 175 -14.01 21.65 3.47
N ARG A 176 -14.96 21.29 2.58
CA ARG A 176 -15.88 22.26 1.95
C ARG A 176 -17.23 22.41 2.67
N ASN A 177 -17.71 21.37 3.36
CA ASN A 177 -19.06 21.28 3.90
C ASN A 177 -19.05 20.85 5.38
N ASN A 178 -19.68 21.64 6.24
CA ASN A 178 -19.89 21.31 7.67
C ASN A 178 -21.18 20.52 7.93
N ASN A 179 -21.74 19.85 6.92
CA ASN A 179 -23.00 19.12 7.07
C ASN A 179 -22.75 17.74 7.72
N PRO A 180 -23.20 17.52 8.97
CA PRO A 180 -22.86 16.32 9.72
C PRO A 180 -23.49 15.04 9.13
N ILE A 181 -24.63 15.15 8.44
CA ILE A 181 -25.34 14.01 7.82
C ILE A 181 -24.51 13.41 6.67
N VAL A 182 -23.86 14.28 5.88
CA VAL A 182 -23.04 13.85 4.74
C VAL A 182 -21.78 13.13 5.24
N GLU A 183 -21.14 13.65 6.29
CA GLU A 183 -19.94 13.03 6.89
C GLU A 183 -20.24 11.62 7.45
N GLU A 184 -21.41 11.42 8.06
CA GLU A 184 -21.82 10.11 8.58
C GLU A 184 -22.10 9.07 7.48
N GLN A 185 -22.69 9.48 6.35
CA GLN A 185 -22.86 8.59 5.19
C GLN A 185 -21.50 8.15 4.63
N PHE A 186 -20.54 9.07 4.48
CA PHE A 186 -19.19 8.73 4.03
C PHE A 186 -18.43 7.87 5.03
N ARG A 187 -18.72 7.96 6.34
CA ARG A 187 -18.10 7.10 7.35
C ARG A 187 -18.43 5.62 7.14
N LEU A 188 -19.68 5.31 6.79
CA LEU A 188 -20.11 3.94 6.49
C LEU A 188 -19.43 3.41 5.23
N VAL A 189 -19.45 4.20 4.15
CA VAL A 189 -18.78 3.85 2.89
C VAL A 189 -17.29 3.62 3.10
N ASN A 190 -16.62 4.52 3.82
CA ASN A 190 -15.20 4.39 4.14
C ASN A 190 -14.90 3.13 4.98
N SER A 191 -15.79 2.75 5.90
CA SER A 191 -15.63 1.53 6.69
C SER A 191 -15.66 0.27 5.82
N VAL A 192 -16.60 0.19 4.86
CA VAL A 192 -16.69 -0.94 3.92
C VAL A 192 -15.42 -1.07 3.08
N PHE A 193 -14.95 0.04 2.50
CA PHE A 193 -13.73 0.02 1.70
C PHE A 193 -12.46 -0.18 2.55
N THR A 194 -12.46 0.23 3.82
CA THR A 194 -11.35 -0.08 4.75
C THR A 194 -11.29 -1.58 5.02
N ILE A 195 -12.43 -2.26 5.18
CA ILE A 195 -12.47 -3.71 5.36
C ILE A 195 -11.95 -4.41 4.09
N LEU A 196 -12.41 -3.99 2.92
CA LEU A 196 -11.93 -4.52 1.64
C LEU A 196 -10.42 -4.27 1.44
N PHE A 197 -9.93 -3.11 1.87
CA PHE A 197 -8.50 -2.79 1.89
C PHE A 197 -7.73 -3.77 2.78
N LEU A 198 -8.21 -4.00 4.01
CA LEU A 198 -7.58 -4.91 4.99
C LEU A 198 -7.52 -6.36 4.50
N VAL A 199 -8.49 -6.82 3.71
CA VAL A 199 -8.48 -8.17 3.09
C VAL A 199 -7.24 -8.40 2.21
N ASN A 200 -6.63 -7.37 1.64
CA ASN A 200 -5.39 -7.56 0.86
C ASN A 200 -4.19 -7.94 1.72
N TYR A 201 -4.23 -7.62 3.02
CA TYR A 201 -3.17 -7.83 3.98
C TYR A 201 -3.41 -9.06 4.88
N ALA A 202 -4.55 -9.75 4.70
CA ALA A 202 -4.83 -11.05 5.29
C ALA A 202 -4.29 -12.18 4.38
#